data_AF-A0A059X484-F1
#
_entry.id   AF-A0A059X484-F1
#
_cell.length_a   1.000
_cell.length_b   1.000
_cell.length_c   1.000
_cell.angle_alpha   90.00
_cell.angle_beta   90.00
_cell.angle_gamma   90.00
#
_symmetry.space_group_name_H-M   'P 1'
#
loop_
_entity.id
_entity.type
_entity.pdbx_description
1 polymer ?
#
loop_
_entity_poly.entity_id
_entity_poly.type
_entity_poly.pdbx_seq_one_letter_code
_entity_poly.pdbx_strand_id
1 'polypeptide(L)'
;MTMTWEAFRLTSKSPGELMLTLGPHGVDHLIRQALDTLWREYPEESRNLANVKRRADEVWNRNMRVWQKIKKPAPAAFFADLLPYNADGFVRQGLVLCWMMLPRTGGRKFADVHKIVREIWERNLSAWEADHRTFTAPAAKRTTKRKLRAARSGRGKAKSKKK
;
A
#
# COMPACT_ATOMS: atom_id res chain seq x y z
N MET A 1 -5.30 27.40 14.94
CA MET A 1 -6.59 27.16 14.29
C MET A 1 -6.95 25.71 14.48
N THR A 2 -7.94 25.41 15.30
CA THR A 2 -8.40 24.05 15.58
C THR A 2 -9.28 23.60 14.42
N MET A 3 -8.83 22.64 13.60
CA MET A 3 -9.65 22.04 12.55
C MET A 3 -10.90 21.40 13.19
N THR A 4 -12.08 21.92 12.87
CA THR A 4 -13.36 21.41 13.40
C THR A 4 -13.79 20.15 12.63
N TRP A 5 -14.60 19.29 13.29
CA TRP A 5 -15.18 18.10 12.68
C TRP A 5 -15.93 18.40 11.38
N GLU A 6 -16.60 19.55 11.30
CA GLU A 6 -17.29 20.00 10.09
C GLU A 6 -16.32 20.44 8.98
N ALA A 7 -15.20 21.09 9.32
CA ALA A 7 -14.16 21.46 8.35
C ALA A 7 -13.45 20.22 7.74
N PHE A 8 -13.27 19.15 8.53
CA PHE A 8 -12.77 17.88 8.02
C PHE A 8 -13.81 17.15 7.15
N ARG A 9 -15.09 17.22 7.52
CA ARG A 9 -16.20 16.64 6.75
C ARG A 9 -16.40 17.32 5.40
N LEU A 10 -16.14 18.64 5.33
CA LEU A 10 -16.21 19.42 4.08
C LEU A 10 -15.02 19.15 3.14
N THR A 11 -13.87 18.71 3.67
CA THR A 11 -12.65 18.46 2.88
C THR A 11 -12.44 16.98 2.57
N SER A 12 -13.17 16.07 3.21
CA SER A 12 -12.96 14.65 3.03
C SER A 12 -14.16 13.78 3.47
N LYS A 13 -14.42 12.70 2.72
CA LYS A 13 -15.57 11.81 2.97
C LYS A 13 -15.51 11.25 4.39
N SER A 14 -16.63 11.32 5.11
CA SER A 14 -16.77 10.71 6.41
C SER A 14 -16.62 9.19 6.33
N PRO A 15 -16.20 8.51 7.41
CA PRO A 15 -16.08 7.05 7.43
C PRO A 15 -17.34 6.29 6.99
N GLY A 16 -18.53 6.82 7.26
CA GLY A 16 -19.79 6.25 6.77
C GLY A 16 -19.97 6.40 5.25
N GLU A 17 -19.59 7.55 4.69
CA GLU A 17 -19.59 7.76 3.23
C GLU A 17 -18.52 6.90 2.55
N LEU A 18 -17.37 6.69 3.20
CA LEU A 18 -16.32 5.79 2.72
C LEU A 18 -16.79 4.33 2.68
N MET A 19 -17.53 3.87 3.70
CA MET A 19 -18.15 2.53 3.69
C MET A 19 -19.06 2.33 2.47
N LEU A 20 -19.89 3.33 2.16
CA LEU A 20 -20.84 3.28 1.03
C LEU A 20 -20.15 3.40 -0.33
N THR A 21 -19.08 4.19 -0.43
CA THR A 21 -18.46 4.53 -1.72
C THR A 21 -17.25 3.69 -2.08
N LEU A 22 -16.47 3.23 -1.10
CA LEU A 22 -15.26 2.44 -1.33
C LEU A 22 -15.41 0.96 -0.96
N GLY A 23 -16.36 0.63 -0.07
CA GLY A 23 -16.62 -0.74 0.35
C GLY A 23 -15.39 -1.45 0.98
N PRO A 24 -15.33 -2.80 0.88
CA PRO A 24 -14.28 -3.61 1.54
C PRO A 24 -12.85 -3.30 1.12
N HIS A 25 -12.66 -2.77 -0.09
CA HIS A 25 -11.34 -2.41 -0.63
C HIS A 25 -10.90 -0.99 -0.25
N GLY A 26 -11.77 -0.21 0.40
CA GLY A 26 -11.52 1.20 0.67
C GLY A 26 -10.31 1.49 1.54
N VAL A 27 -9.95 0.56 2.43
CA VAL A 27 -8.75 0.72 3.27
C VAL A 27 -7.49 0.70 2.41
N ASP A 28 -7.37 -0.24 1.47
CA ASP A 28 -6.23 -0.31 0.55
C ASP A 28 -6.15 0.96 -0.32
N HIS A 29 -7.28 1.42 -0.84
CA HIS A 29 -7.35 2.66 -1.62
C HIS A 29 -6.86 3.88 -0.83
N LEU A 30 -7.31 4.05 0.42
CA LEU A 30 -6.90 5.16 1.28
C LEU A 30 -5.40 5.09 1.62
N ILE A 31 -4.86 3.90 1.85
CA ILE A 31 -3.42 3.72 2.07
C ILE A 31 -2.63 4.09 0.81
N ARG A 32 -3.09 3.71 -0.39
CA ARG A 32 -2.46 4.15 -1.65
C ARG A 32 -2.50 5.67 -1.80
N GLN A 33 -3.63 6.31 -1.51
CA GLN A 33 -3.74 7.77 -1.55
C GLN A 33 -2.78 8.44 -0.56
N ALA A 34 -2.63 7.88 0.65
CA ALA A 34 -1.65 8.39 1.62
C ALA A 34 -0.23 8.32 1.06
N LEU A 35 0.17 7.17 0.51
CA LEU A 35 1.49 6.98 -0.08
C LEU A 35 1.71 7.91 -1.29
N ASP A 36 0.78 7.95 -2.23
CA ASP A 36 0.85 8.85 -3.40
C ASP A 36 0.99 10.32 -2.99
N THR A 37 0.28 10.73 -1.94
CA THR A 37 0.39 12.08 -1.36
C THR A 37 1.79 12.33 -0.83
N LEU A 38 2.36 11.39 -0.09
CA LEU A 38 3.73 11.50 0.41
C LEU A 38 4.75 11.62 -0.71
N TRP A 39 4.56 10.86 -1.80
CA TRP A 39 5.44 10.98 -2.96
C TRP A 39 5.34 12.36 -3.61
N ARG A 40 4.13 12.87 -3.80
CA ARG A 40 3.88 14.17 -4.46
C ARG A 40 4.34 15.37 -3.63
N GLU A 41 4.17 15.31 -2.32
CA GLU A 41 4.51 16.39 -1.40
C GLU A 41 5.99 16.41 -1.00
N TYR A 42 6.74 15.32 -1.22
CA TYR A 42 8.16 15.29 -0.90
C TYR A 42 8.95 16.25 -1.82
N PRO A 43 9.90 17.06 -1.32
CA PRO A 43 10.68 17.98 -2.15
C PRO A 43 11.37 17.26 -3.32
N GLU A 44 11.18 17.77 -4.54
CA GLU A 44 11.59 17.10 -5.78
C GLU A 44 13.10 16.83 -5.83
N GLU A 45 13.91 17.77 -5.33
CA GLU A 45 15.37 17.72 -5.35
C GLU A 45 15.93 16.56 -4.51
N SER A 46 15.17 16.11 -3.50
CA SER A 46 15.55 15.03 -2.59
C SER A 46 14.59 13.84 -2.66
N ARG A 47 13.67 13.85 -3.62
CA ARG A 47 12.63 12.82 -3.76
C ARG A 47 13.25 11.54 -4.30
N ASN A 48 13.30 10.54 -3.42
CA ASN A 48 13.64 9.18 -3.79
C ASN A 48 12.87 8.20 -2.91
N LEU A 49 12.83 6.93 -3.31
CA LEU A 49 12.06 5.91 -2.61
C LEU A 49 12.49 5.76 -1.14
N ALA A 50 13.79 5.78 -0.84
CA ALA A 50 14.28 5.62 0.53
C ALA A 50 13.79 6.77 1.45
N ASN A 51 13.87 8.01 0.95
CA ASN A 51 13.43 9.20 1.66
C ASN A 51 11.92 9.23 1.88
N VAL A 52 11.14 8.86 0.86
CA VAL A 52 9.67 8.78 0.96
C VAL A 52 9.25 7.66 1.90
N LYS A 53 9.91 6.50 1.87
CA LYS A 53 9.66 5.40 2.82
C LYS A 53 9.91 5.82 4.27
N ARG A 54 11.03 6.51 4.54
CA ARG A 54 11.31 7.04 5.88
C ARG A 54 10.20 7.97 6.36
N ARG A 55 9.72 8.88 5.49
CA ARG A 55 8.59 9.76 5.82
C ARG A 55 7.28 8.98 6.00
N ALA A 56 7.06 7.93 5.22
CA ALA A 56 5.92 7.05 5.37
C ALA A 56 5.93 6.36 6.75
N ASP A 57 7.08 5.87 7.21
CA ASP A 57 7.22 5.29 8.55
C ASP A 57 6.95 6.31 9.66
N GLU A 58 7.40 7.57 9.51
CA GLU A 58 7.09 8.65 10.45
C GLU A 58 5.58 8.90 10.56
N VAL A 59 4.89 8.96 9.41
CA VAL A 59 3.43 9.14 9.34
C VAL A 59 2.72 7.96 9.98
N TRP A 60 3.11 6.73 9.65
CA TRP A 60 2.56 5.52 10.24
C TRP A 60 2.71 5.52 11.76
N ASN A 61 3.93 5.72 12.27
CA ASN A 61 4.24 5.69 13.69
C ASN A 61 3.48 6.77 14.48
N ARG A 62 3.37 7.98 13.92
CA ARG A 62 2.58 9.06 14.51
C ARG A 62 1.10 8.70 14.60
N ASN A 63 0.53 8.16 13.52
CA ASN A 63 -0.87 7.77 13.50
C ASN A 63 -1.15 6.63 14.48
N MET A 64 -0.25 5.65 14.55
CA MET A 64 -0.36 4.53 15.49
C MET A 64 -0.29 4.98 16.94
N ARG A 65 0.58 5.93 17.27
CA ARG A 65 0.68 6.48 18.62
C ARG A 65 -0.65 7.06 19.12
N VAL A 66 -1.38 7.77 18.26
CA VAL A 66 -2.70 8.31 18.63
C VAL A 66 -3.74 7.19 18.66
N TRP A 67 -3.73 6.28 17.68
CA TRP A 67 -4.67 5.15 17.62
C TRP A 67 -4.63 4.31 18.90
N GLN A 68 -3.42 3.99 19.38
CA GLN A 68 -3.21 3.22 20.61
C GLN A 68 -3.64 3.95 21.89
N LYS A 69 -3.72 5.29 21.88
CA LYS A 69 -4.21 6.08 23.02
C LYS A 69 -5.74 6.07 23.14
N ILE A 70 -6.46 5.69 22.08
CA ILE A 70 -7.93 5.71 22.06
C ILE A 70 -8.45 4.56 22.92
N LYS A 71 -8.90 4.89 24.14
CA LYS A 71 -9.54 3.92 25.04
C LYS A 71 -11.03 3.74 24.76
N LYS A 72 -11.68 4.79 24.26
CA LYS A 72 -13.10 4.80 23.90
C LYS A 72 -13.23 5.36 22.47
N PRO A 73 -13.75 4.59 21.51
CA PRO A 73 -13.88 5.02 20.13
C PRO A 73 -14.98 6.07 20.00
N ALA A 74 -14.62 7.35 20.08
CA ALA A 74 -15.47 8.48 19.71
C ALA A 74 -15.00 9.06 18.37
N PRO A 75 -15.90 9.50 17.47
CA PRO A 75 -15.50 10.08 16.18
C PRO A 75 -14.41 11.15 16.29
N ALA A 76 -14.56 12.07 17.24
CA ALA A 76 -13.58 13.14 17.47
C ALA A 76 -12.20 12.61 17.94
N ALA A 77 -12.17 11.50 18.69
CA ALA A 77 -10.91 10.94 19.20
C ALA A 77 -10.02 10.39 18.08
N PHE A 78 -10.61 9.97 16.95
CA PHE A 78 -9.84 9.45 15.81
C PHE A 78 -9.10 10.53 15.03
N PHE A 79 -9.53 11.79 15.14
CA PHE A 79 -8.96 12.93 14.42
C PHE A 79 -8.35 13.97 15.36
N ALA A 80 -8.30 13.67 16.66
CA ALA A 80 -7.54 14.47 17.62
C ALA A 80 -6.06 14.47 17.22
N ASP A 81 -5.41 15.63 17.39
CA ASP A 81 -4.00 15.85 17.09
C ASP A 81 -3.61 15.53 15.63
N LEU A 82 -4.55 15.67 14.68
CA LEU A 82 -4.25 15.54 13.27
C LEU A 82 -3.34 16.69 12.83
N LEU A 83 -2.12 16.34 12.43
CA LEU A 83 -1.20 17.31 11.83
C LEU A 83 -1.71 17.71 10.43
N PRO A 84 -1.33 18.90 9.92
CA PRO A 84 -1.83 19.43 8.65
C PRO A 84 -1.25 18.72 7.41
N TYR A 85 -0.87 17.45 7.53
CA TYR A 85 -0.35 16.65 6.42
C TYR A 85 -1.49 15.80 5.86
N ASN A 86 -1.71 15.89 4.55
CA ASN A 86 -2.81 15.20 3.87
C ASN A 86 -2.70 13.67 4.02
N ALA A 87 -1.48 13.13 4.01
CA ALA A 87 -1.24 11.70 4.20
C ALA A 87 -1.77 11.16 5.54
N ASP A 88 -1.69 11.94 6.62
CA ASP A 88 -2.27 11.54 7.92
C ASP A 88 -3.79 11.41 7.83
N GLY A 89 -4.46 12.32 7.12
CA GLY A 89 -5.90 12.28 6.91
C GLY A 89 -6.35 10.95 6.28
N PHE A 90 -5.69 10.53 5.20
CA PHE A 90 -5.98 9.27 4.53
C PHE A 90 -5.70 8.05 5.43
N VAL A 91 -4.59 8.04 6.17
CA VAL A 91 -4.28 6.95 7.11
C VAL A 91 -5.35 6.87 8.22
N ARG A 92 -5.75 8.00 8.81
CA ARG A 92 -6.83 8.04 9.81
C ARG A 92 -8.13 7.50 9.28
N GLN A 93 -8.53 7.93 8.10
CA GLN A 93 -9.75 7.44 7.46
C GLN A 93 -9.68 5.94 7.21
N GLY A 94 -8.53 5.43 6.75
CA GLY A 94 -8.32 3.99 6.55
C GLY A 94 -8.48 3.19 7.85
N LEU A 95 -7.92 3.68 8.95
CA LEU A 95 -8.05 3.05 10.26
C LEU A 95 -9.50 3.03 10.76
N VAL A 96 -10.21 4.16 10.64
CA VAL A 96 -11.61 4.24 11.07
C VAL A 96 -12.51 3.39 10.17
N LEU A 97 -12.28 3.39 8.86
CA LEU A 97 -13.00 2.55 7.92
C LEU A 97 -12.82 1.07 8.26
N CYS A 98 -11.57 0.63 8.50
CA CYS A 98 -11.26 -0.72 8.94
C CYS A 98 -12.01 -1.07 10.24
N TRP A 99 -11.97 -0.19 11.25
CA TRP A 99 -12.73 -0.37 12.49
C TRP A 99 -14.24 -0.51 12.25
N MET A 100 -14.81 0.27 11.34
CA MET A 100 -16.23 0.24 11.02
C MET A 100 -16.66 -1.05 10.31
N MET A 101 -15.77 -1.64 9.50
CA MET A 101 -16.01 -2.91 8.80
C MET A 101 -15.91 -4.14 9.70
N LEU A 102 -15.20 -4.07 10.83
CA LEU A 102 -15.08 -5.23 11.71
C LEU A 102 -16.45 -5.65 12.28
N PRO A 103 -16.70 -6.97 12.43
CA PRO A 103 -17.92 -7.46 13.05
C PRO A 103 -18.15 -6.83 14.44
N ARG A 104 -19.40 -6.46 14.74
CA ARG A 104 -19.74 -5.92 16.07
C ARG A 104 -19.89 -7.04 17.10
N THR A 105 -20.35 -8.21 16.66
CA THR A 105 -20.49 -9.43 17.46
C THR A 105 -19.12 -10.04 17.74
N GLY A 106 -18.82 -10.34 19.02
CA GLY A 106 -17.53 -10.87 19.47
C GLY A 106 -16.50 -9.82 19.92
N GLY A 107 -16.82 -8.53 19.79
CA GLY A 107 -16.00 -7.41 20.26
C GLY A 107 -14.91 -7.01 19.26
N ARG A 108 -14.99 -5.78 18.76
CA ARG A 108 -13.94 -5.18 17.92
C ARG A 108 -12.72 -4.87 18.77
N LYS A 109 -11.53 -5.33 18.36
CA LYS A 109 -10.27 -5.01 19.05
C LYS A 109 -9.46 -4.01 18.22
N PHE A 110 -8.95 -2.98 18.89
CA PHE A 110 -8.08 -1.97 18.27
C PHE A 110 -6.81 -2.60 17.67
N ALA A 111 -6.33 -3.69 18.28
CA ALA A 111 -5.20 -4.46 17.79
C ALA A 111 -5.46 -5.11 16.42
N ASP A 112 -6.70 -5.53 16.13
CA ASP A 112 -7.04 -6.16 14.85
C ASP A 112 -6.96 -5.14 13.72
N VAL A 113 -7.43 -3.91 13.96
CA VAL A 113 -7.29 -2.81 13.00
C VAL A 113 -5.83 -2.52 12.71
N HIS A 114 -5.00 -2.42 13.76
CA HIS A 114 -3.56 -2.20 13.56
C HIS A 114 -2.95 -3.31 12.71
N LYS A 115 -3.25 -4.58 13.00
CA LYS A 115 -2.73 -5.72 12.24
C LYS A 115 -3.15 -5.65 10.77
N ILE A 116 -4.45 -5.52 10.50
CA ILE A 116 -5.00 -5.53 9.14
C ILE A 116 -4.44 -4.37 8.31
N VAL A 117 -4.49 -3.15 8.86
CA VAL A 117 -4.02 -1.97 8.13
C VAL A 117 -2.50 -2.02 7.95
N ARG A 118 -1.75 -2.60 8.90
CA ARG A 118 -0.30 -2.79 8.75
C ARG A 118 0.04 -3.77 7.63
N GLU A 119 -0.66 -4.90 7.53
CA GLU A 119 -0.46 -5.84 6.43
C GLU A 119 -0.72 -5.18 5.07
N ILE A 120 -1.78 -4.37 4.98
CA ILE A 120 -2.09 -3.57 3.77
C ILE A 120 -0.99 -2.55 3.48
N TRP A 121 -0.51 -1.85 4.51
CA TRP A 121 0.55 -0.87 4.42
C TRP A 121 1.86 -1.47 3.88
N GLU A 122 2.31 -2.55 4.50
CA GLU A 122 3.55 -3.25 4.13
C GLU A 122 3.45 -3.84 2.72
N ARG A 123 2.28 -4.38 2.34
CA ARG A 123 2.02 -4.84 0.97
C ARG A 123 2.16 -3.72 -0.06
N ASN A 124 1.61 -2.53 0.21
CA ASN A 124 1.70 -1.40 -0.71
C ASN A 124 3.13 -0.85 -0.81
N LEU A 125 3.86 -0.77 0.30
CA LEU A 125 5.29 -0.41 0.28
C LEU A 125 6.11 -1.42 -0.53
N SER A 126 5.84 -2.72 -0.36
CA SER A 126 6.52 -3.78 -1.12
C SER A 126 6.22 -3.69 -2.63
N ALA A 127 4.98 -3.37 -3.01
CA ALA A 127 4.60 -3.14 -4.40
C ALA A 127 5.38 -1.97 -5.01
N TRP A 128 5.47 -0.84 -4.30
CA TRP A 128 6.29 0.30 -4.71
C TRP A 128 7.77 -0.03 -4.90
N GLU A 129 8.34 -0.86 -4.02
CA GLU A 129 9.73 -1.31 -4.20
C GLU A 129 9.90 -2.22 -5.41
N ALA A 130 8.92 -3.07 -5.70
CA ALA A 130 8.93 -3.92 -6.88
C ALA A 130 8.85 -3.07 -8.16
N ASP A 131 7.95 -2.08 -8.18
CA ASP A 131 7.82 -1.12 -9.28
C ASP A 131 9.11 -0.33 -9.48
N HIS A 132 9.65 0.26 -8.40
CA HIS A 132 10.90 1.00 -8.47
C HIS A 132 12.03 0.14 -9.05
N ARG A 133 12.21 -1.08 -8.52
CA ARG A 133 13.20 -2.03 -9.07
C ARG A 133 12.97 -2.32 -10.55
N THR A 134 11.72 -2.42 -10.99
CA THR A 134 11.38 -2.74 -12.38
C THR A 134 11.74 -1.59 -13.33
N PHE A 135 11.53 -0.34 -12.90
CA PHE A 135 11.74 0.85 -13.73
C PHE A 135 13.13 1.49 -13.59
N THR A 136 13.88 1.19 -12.52
CA THR A 136 15.24 1.77 -12.29
C THR A 136 16.38 0.76 -12.42
N ALA A 137 16.10 -0.54 -12.44
CA ALA A 137 17.16 -1.52 -12.70
C ALA A 137 17.72 -1.34 -14.11
N PRO A 138 19.06 -1.35 -14.29
CA PRO A 138 19.65 -1.34 -15.61
C PRO A 138 19.14 -2.56 -16.39
N ALA A 139 18.79 -2.36 -17.66
CA ALA A 139 18.26 -3.42 -18.51
C ALA A 139 19.16 -4.66 -18.40
N ALA A 140 18.58 -5.78 -17.95
CA ALA A 140 19.32 -7.04 -17.86
C ALA A 140 19.91 -7.34 -19.24
N LYS A 141 21.24 -7.44 -19.34
CA LYS A 141 21.91 -7.82 -20.59
C LYS A 141 21.33 -9.16 -21.01
N ARG A 142 20.53 -9.18 -22.09
CA ARG A 142 20.08 -10.40 -22.77
C ARG A 142 21.34 -11.16 -23.18
N THR A 143 21.73 -12.12 -22.37
CA THR A 143 22.72 -13.12 -22.78
C THR A 143 21.99 -14.04 -23.74
N THR A 144 22.07 -13.71 -25.03
CA THR A 144 21.60 -14.54 -26.12
C THR A 144 22.43 -15.83 -26.12
N LYS A 145 22.04 -16.84 -25.32
CA LYS A 145 22.52 -18.21 -25.52
C LYS A 145 21.92 -18.71 -26.83
N ARG A 146 22.57 -18.34 -27.93
CA ARG A 146 22.32 -18.89 -29.26
C ARG A 146 22.71 -20.36 -29.19
N LYS A 147 21.73 -21.23 -28.94
CA LYS A 147 21.90 -22.68 -29.05
C LYS A 147 22.14 -22.96 -30.53
N LEU A 148 23.41 -23.02 -30.93
CA LEU A 148 23.82 -23.53 -32.24
C LEU A 148 23.37 -24.98 -32.31
N ARG A 149 22.22 -25.20 -32.94
CA ARG A 149 21.73 -26.53 -33.28
C ARG A 149 22.64 -27.00 -34.42
N ALA A 150 23.61 -27.84 -34.09
CA ALA A 150 24.51 -28.45 -35.07
C ALA A 150 23.68 -29.24 -36.09
N ALA A 151 23.71 -28.79 -37.34
CA ALA A 151 23.22 -29.55 -38.48
C ALA A 151 24.32 -30.54 -38.89
N ARG A 152 24.01 -31.84 -38.85
CA ARG A 152 24.72 -32.93 -39.54
C ARG A 152 23.74 -34.11 -39.64
N SER A 153 22.97 -34.21 -40.73
CA SER A 153 23.28 -34.96 -41.96
C SER A 153 23.61 -36.45 -41.70
N GLY A 154 22.60 -37.31 -41.85
CA GLY A 154 22.78 -38.76 -41.89
C GLY A 154 21.76 -39.39 -42.84
N ARG A 155 22.11 -39.48 -44.12
CA ARG A 155 21.33 -40.11 -45.19
C ARG A 155 21.93 -41.50 -45.46
N GLY A 156 21.10 -42.55 -45.29
CA GLY A 156 21.22 -43.86 -45.95
C GLY A 156 21.99 -44.96 -45.21
N LYS A 157 21.35 -46.10 -44.91
CA LYS A 157 21.12 -47.22 -45.84
C LYS A 157 20.31 -48.33 -45.16
N ALA A 158 19.37 -48.88 -45.93
CA ALA A 158 18.60 -50.06 -45.63
C ALA A 158 19.48 -51.33 -45.52
N LYS A 159 19.08 -52.27 -44.67
CA LYS A 159 19.33 -53.71 -44.86
C LYS A 159 18.15 -54.55 -44.40
N SER A 160 17.56 -55.19 -45.41
CA SER A 160 16.71 -56.38 -45.44
C SER A 160 16.91 -57.35 -44.25
N LYS A 161 15.80 -57.87 -43.72
CA LYS A 161 15.77 -59.06 -42.86
C LYS A 161 15.00 -60.16 -43.60
N LYS A 162 15.73 -61.24 -43.93
CA LYS A 162 15.26 -62.53 -44.42
C LYS A 162 14.18 -63.11 -43.48
N LYS A 163 13.16 -63.71 -44.09
CA LYS A 163 12.52 -64.94 -43.60
C LYS A 163 13.14 -66.09 -44.39
#